data_AF-A0A356Z5A4-F1
#
_entry.id   AF-A0A356Z5A4-F1
#
_cell.length_a   1.000
_cell.length_b   1.000
_cell.length_c   1.000
_cell.angle_alpha   90.00
_cell.angle_beta   90.00
_cell.angle_gamma   90.00
#
_symmetry.space_group_name_H-M   'P 1'
#
loop_
_entity.id
_entity.type
_entity.pdbx_description
1 polymer ?
#
loop_
_entity_poly.entity_id
_entity_poly.type
_entity_poly.pdbx_seq_one_letter_code
_entity_poly.pdbx_strand_id
1 'polypeptide(L)'
;MNDDESMLDVDKIGPEQSQKLDVVLSQLVNTLQQGRNNIFDIAEDCQKHCLYLETEAERINQEVQEIIKLVDKTEKLEKLARLRLVEVSSNFRSFSENDIKQVYTNAQNLQMELANLRQKEIFVRKQRDEVLRQLKQFRQIAHKADTFLNNTGTALHILQGNVQKISESVGQAFRKQQMGMWIIQSQESERRRIARDLHDGPAQGIASMLIRLDLIGQLIRNNGERVLPEMESIKEMGRETLTDIRRIMFELKPTLVNDSGLIRTLKDYFNDYEAKYNFDIDFVIFGTEKKYDLTLEIALFRLVQEALT
;
A
#
# COMPACT_ATOMS: atom_id res chain seq x y z
N MET A 1 -15.98 -60.35 36.63
CA MET A 1 -16.23 -58.99 36.13
C MET A 1 -15.26 -58.11 36.91
N ASN A 2 -13.98 -57.95 36.56
CA ASN A 2 -13.34 -57.63 35.26
C ASN A 2 -14.15 -56.61 34.48
N ASP A 3 -13.69 -55.35 34.54
CA ASP A 3 -13.45 -54.40 33.44
C ASP A 3 -12.97 -53.09 34.09
N ASP A 4 -11.67 -52.89 34.31
CA ASP A 4 -10.68 -52.29 33.38
C ASP A 4 -10.63 -50.74 33.46
N GLU A 5 -10.24 -50.23 34.64
CA GLU A 5 -9.69 -48.87 34.77
C GLU A 5 -8.22 -48.89 34.29
N SER A 6 -8.04 -48.87 32.97
CA SER A 6 -6.74 -48.52 32.37
C SER A 6 -6.56 -47.00 32.45
N MET A 7 -6.10 -46.53 33.62
CA MET A 7 -5.39 -45.26 33.72
C MET A 7 -4.20 -45.33 32.75
N LEU A 8 -4.30 -44.62 31.62
CA LEU A 8 -3.17 -44.35 30.75
C LEU A 8 -2.11 -43.64 31.59
N ASP A 9 -1.04 -44.37 31.89
CA ASP A 9 0.16 -43.95 32.61
C ASP A 9 0.90 -42.88 31.76
N VAL A 10 0.52 -41.61 31.91
CA VAL A 10 1.12 -40.45 31.21
C VAL A 10 2.55 -40.16 31.71
N ASP A 11 3.00 -40.82 32.78
CA ASP A 11 4.27 -40.53 33.46
C ASP A 11 5.48 -41.37 32.99
N LYS A 12 5.41 -42.04 31.84
CA LYS A 12 6.55 -42.82 31.28
C LYS A 12 7.09 -42.29 29.95
N ILE A 13 7.27 -40.98 29.81
CA ILE A 13 8.18 -40.44 28.79
C ILE A 13 9.58 -40.36 29.41
N GLY A 14 10.43 -41.36 29.13
CA GLY A 14 11.80 -41.38 29.66
C GLY A 14 12.66 -40.19 29.15
N PRO A 15 13.73 -39.80 29.86
CA PRO A 15 14.57 -38.64 29.54
C PRO A 15 15.17 -38.66 28.12
N GLU A 16 15.42 -39.85 27.55
CA GLU A 16 15.87 -40.01 26.15
C GLU A 16 14.81 -39.62 25.12
N GLN A 17 13.52 -39.88 25.38
CA GLN A 17 12.43 -39.51 24.48
C GLN A 17 12.17 -38.00 24.53
N SER A 18 12.30 -37.38 25.70
CA SER A 18 12.22 -35.92 25.85
C SER A 18 13.37 -35.21 25.12
N GLN A 19 14.61 -35.71 25.22
CA GLN A 19 15.75 -35.16 24.47
C GLN A 19 15.60 -35.30 22.95
N LYS A 20 15.11 -36.43 22.45
CA LYS A 20 14.83 -36.60 21.01
C LYS A 20 13.74 -35.64 20.54
N LEU A 21 12.71 -35.42 21.36
CA LEU A 21 11.64 -34.47 21.06
C LEU A 21 12.18 -33.03 20.98
N ASP A 22 13.02 -32.62 21.92
CA ASP A 22 13.65 -31.29 21.93
C ASP A 22 14.54 -31.04 20.71
N VAL A 23 15.29 -32.05 20.26
CA VAL A 23 16.11 -31.97 19.04
C VAL A 23 15.24 -31.79 17.79
N VAL A 24 14.16 -32.56 17.67
CA VAL A 24 13.22 -32.46 16.54
C VAL A 24 12.50 -31.11 16.55
N LEU A 25 12.08 -30.62 17.72
CA LEU A 25 11.40 -29.34 17.85
C LEU A 25 12.34 -28.17 17.56
N SER A 26 13.59 -28.25 18.00
CA SER A 26 14.64 -27.27 17.68
C SER A 26 14.95 -27.23 16.18
N GLN A 27 15.00 -28.40 15.53
CA GLN A 27 15.15 -28.47 14.07
C GLN A 27 13.95 -27.84 13.35
N LEU A 28 12.72 -28.16 13.75
CA LEU A 28 11.51 -27.57 13.17
C LEU A 28 11.46 -26.05 13.33
N VAL A 29 11.78 -25.52 14.51
CA VAL A 29 11.87 -24.08 14.76
C VAL A 29 12.91 -23.43 13.84
N ASN A 30 14.08 -24.05 13.68
CA ASN A 30 15.14 -23.52 12.83
C ASN A 30 14.77 -23.55 11.34
N THR A 31 14.16 -24.64 10.86
CA THR A 31 13.66 -24.74 9.48
C THR A 31 12.55 -23.73 9.21
N LEU A 32 11.63 -23.52 10.16
CA LEU A 32 10.59 -22.50 10.05
C LEU A 32 11.17 -21.09 10.06
N GLN A 33 12.19 -20.82 10.88
CA GLN A 33 12.90 -19.54 10.88
C GLN A 33 13.62 -19.28 9.55
N GLN A 34 14.30 -20.28 8.99
CA GLN A 34 14.92 -20.17 7.67
C GLN A 34 13.88 -19.93 6.57
N GLY A 35 12.78 -20.69 6.57
CA GLY A 35 11.68 -20.49 5.63
C GLY A 35 11.08 -19.09 5.74
N ARG A 36 10.93 -18.57 6.97
CA ARG A 36 10.46 -17.20 7.22
C ARG A 36 11.41 -16.15 6.64
N ASN A 37 12.71 -16.31 6.82
CA ASN A 37 13.70 -15.38 6.27
C ASN A 37 13.68 -15.39 4.73
N ASN A 38 13.62 -16.56 4.11
CA ASN A 38 13.54 -16.65 2.64
C ASN A 38 12.27 -15.98 2.09
N ILE A 39 11.12 -16.15 2.76
CA ILE A 39 9.87 -15.48 2.35
C ILE A 39 9.93 -13.97 2.60
N PHE A 40 10.64 -13.54 3.63
CA PHE A 40 10.90 -12.12 3.88
C PHE A 40 11.70 -11.50 2.74
N ASP A 41 12.79 -12.15 2.31
CA ASP A 41 13.61 -11.68 1.19
C ASP A 41 12.78 -11.58 -0.10
N ILE A 42 11.94 -12.59 -0.38
CA ILE A 42 11.01 -12.57 -1.52
C ILE A 42 10.00 -11.41 -1.42
N ALA A 43 9.46 -11.16 -0.22
CA ALA A 43 8.52 -10.06 -0.01
C ALA A 43 9.18 -8.70 -0.27
N GLU A 44 10.41 -8.51 0.21
CA GLU A 44 11.20 -7.30 -0.01
C GLU A 44 11.49 -7.08 -1.49
N ASP A 45 11.89 -8.13 -2.21
CA ASP A 45 12.14 -8.06 -3.65
C ASP A 45 10.86 -7.78 -4.44
N CYS A 46 9.72 -8.38 -4.05
CA CYS A 46 8.43 -8.08 -4.65
C CYS A 46 8.00 -6.62 -4.43
N GLN A 47 8.27 -6.06 -3.26
CA GLN A 47 8.01 -4.64 -2.99
C GLN A 47 8.87 -3.72 -3.86
N LYS A 48 10.17 -4.01 -4.00
CA LYS A 48 11.06 -3.27 -4.91
C LYS A 48 10.57 -3.33 -6.36
N HIS A 49 10.13 -4.50 -6.82
CA HIS A 49 9.55 -4.66 -8.15
C HIS A 49 8.22 -3.92 -8.32
N CYS A 50 7.35 -3.89 -7.30
CA CYS A 50 6.12 -3.10 -7.33
C CYS A 50 6.44 -1.61 -7.52
N LEU A 51 7.37 -1.07 -6.74
CA LEU A 51 7.77 0.35 -6.83
C LEU A 51 8.32 0.70 -8.23
N TYR A 52 9.16 -0.18 -8.78
CA TYR A 52 9.67 -0.02 -10.15
C TYR A 52 8.54 -0.02 -11.18
N LEU A 53 7.63 -1.00 -11.11
CA LEU A 53 6.50 -1.11 -12.04
C LEU A 53 5.49 0.04 -11.89
N GLU A 54 5.31 0.58 -10.69
CA GLU A 54 4.48 1.77 -10.43
C GLU A 54 5.04 2.99 -11.17
N THR A 55 6.33 3.25 -10.98
CA THR A 55 7.03 4.35 -11.65
C THR A 55 6.96 4.21 -13.18
N GLU A 56 7.15 2.98 -13.67
CA GLU A 56 7.06 2.68 -15.10
C GLU A 56 5.62 2.83 -15.63
N ALA A 57 4.62 2.40 -14.88
CA ALA A 57 3.21 2.56 -15.24
C ALA A 57 2.81 4.04 -15.33
N GLU A 58 3.30 4.88 -14.42
CA GLU A 58 3.10 6.33 -14.47
C GLU A 58 3.71 6.95 -15.72
N ARG A 59 4.97 6.60 -16.03
CA ARG A 59 5.66 7.04 -17.24
C ARG A 59 4.90 6.67 -18.50
N ILE A 60 4.48 5.42 -18.62
CA ILE A 60 3.70 4.95 -19.78
C ILE A 60 2.34 5.63 -19.83
N ASN A 61 1.67 5.84 -18.68
CA ASN A 61 0.40 6.57 -18.65
C ASN A 61 0.53 7.99 -19.19
N GLN A 62 1.61 8.70 -18.87
CA GLN A 62 1.88 10.02 -19.43
C GLN A 62 2.06 9.94 -20.95
N GLU A 63 2.85 8.98 -21.45
CA GLU A 63 3.04 8.78 -22.89
C GLU A 63 1.71 8.45 -23.61
N VAL A 64 0.86 7.59 -23.02
CA VAL A 64 -0.47 7.29 -23.57
C VAL A 64 -1.31 8.57 -23.68
N GLN A 65 -1.33 9.41 -22.64
CA GLN A 65 -2.10 10.66 -22.64
C GLN A 65 -1.61 11.65 -23.70
N GLU A 66 -0.29 11.74 -23.92
CA GLU A 66 0.27 12.57 -24.98
C GLU A 66 -0.10 12.05 -26.37
N ILE A 67 0.01 10.74 -26.60
CA ILE A 67 -0.33 10.14 -27.90
C ILE A 67 -1.82 10.31 -28.20
N ILE A 68 -2.71 10.11 -27.21
CA ILE A 68 -4.16 10.33 -27.40
C ILE A 68 -4.44 11.77 -27.84
N LYS A 69 -3.82 12.76 -27.19
CA LYS A 69 -3.98 14.17 -27.58
C LYS A 69 -3.49 14.44 -29.00
N LEU A 70 -2.39 13.81 -29.42
CA LEU A 70 -1.87 13.92 -30.78
C LEU A 70 -2.82 13.28 -31.79
N VAL A 71 -3.33 12.08 -31.51
CA VAL A 71 -4.32 11.38 -32.35
C VAL A 71 -5.57 12.25 -32.51
N ASP A 72 -6.15 12.77 -31.43
CA ASP A 72 -7.35 13.62 -31.46
C ASP A 72 -7.13 14.89 -32.30
N LYS A 73 -5.94 15.50 -32.19
CA LYS A 73 -5.58 16.69 -32.95
C LYS A 73 -5.45 16.37 -34.44
N THR A 74 -4.71 15.32 -34.78
CA THR A 74 -4.47 14.93 -36.17
C THR A 74 -5.74 14.42 -36.83
N GLU A 75 -6.63 13.76 -36.09
CA GLU A 75 -7.95 13.32 -36.59
C GLU A 75 -8.84 14.52 -36.97
N LYS A 76 -8.81 15.61 -36.19
CA LYS A 76 -9.50 16.86 -36.56
C LYS A 76 -8.91 17.48 -37.83
N LEU A 77 -7.58 17.49 -37.97
CA LEU A 77 -6.89 18.05 -39.14
C LEU A 77 -7.15 17.21 -40.40
N GLU A 78 -7.10 15.88 -40.29
CA GLU A 78 -7.42 14.96 -41.39
C GLU A 78 -8.85 15.18 -41.87
N LYS A 79 -9.82 15.32 -40.96
CA LYS A 79 -11.22 15.57 -41.32
C LYS A 79 -11.39 16.88 -42.08
N LEU A 80 -10.70 17.95 -41.67
CA LEU A 80 -10.72 19.24 -42.37
C LEU A 80 -10.06 19.15 -43.75
N ALA A 81 -8.91 18.47 -43.85
CA ALA A 81 -8.21 18.26 -45.12
C ALA A 81 -9.06 17.45 -46.10
N ARG A 82 -9.78 16.44 -45.61
CA ARG A 82 -10.70 15.62 -46.39
C ARG A 82 -11.89 16.41 -46.93
N LEU A 83 -12.50 17.27 -46.10
CA LEU A 83 -13.57 18.17 -46.54
C LEU A 83 -13.07 19.14 -47.64
N ARG A 84 -11.87 19.71 -47.46
CA ARG A 84 -11.25 20.60 -48.44
C ARG A 84 -10.96 19.89 -49.76
N LEU A 85 -10.53 18.64 -49.72
CA LEU A 85 -10.31 17.81 -50.91
C LEU A 85 -11.60 17.60 -51.70
N VAL A 86 -12.72 17.34 -51.02
CA VAL A 86 -14.03 17.22 -51.66
C VAL A 86 -14.47 18.54 -52.32
N GLU A 87 -14.27 19.66 -51.63
CA GLU A 87 -14.61 20.99 -52.15
C GLU A 87 -13.82 21.35 -53.41
N VAL A 88 -12.49 21.15 -53.37
CA VAL A 88 -11.57 21.50 -54.47
C VAL A 88 -11.75 20.54 -55.65
N SER A 89 -12.03 19.25 -55.39
CA SER A 89 -12.33 18.27 -56.45
C SER A 89 -13.73 18.42 -57.07
N SER A 90 -14.64 19.18 -56.46
CA SER A 90 -15.97 19.45 -57.03
C SER A 90 -16.00 20.73 -57.90
N ASN A 91 -15.04 21.64 -57.74
CA ASN A 91 -15.05 22.98 -58.32
C ASN A 91 -13.85 23.23 -59.28
N PHE A 92 -13.73 22.42 -60.33
CA PHE A 92 -12.61 22.48 -61.30
C PHE A 92 -12.44 23.80 -62.06
N ARG A 93 -13.43 24.70 -62.05
CA ARG A 93 -13.35 26.00 -62.73
C ARG A 93 -12.65 27.08 -61.88
N SER A 94 -12.50 26.85 -60.57
CA SER A 94 -12.03 27.85 -59.60
C SER A 94 -10.65 27.55 -59.03
N PHE A 95 -10.08 26.38 -59.31
CA PHE A 95 -8.83 25.91 -58.72
C PHE A 95 -7.87 25.41 -59.80
N SER A 96 -6.57 25.68 -59.63
CA SER A 96 -5.54 25.19 -60.56
C SER A 96 -5.21 23.71 -60.31
N GLU A 97 -4.64 23.04 -61.31
CA GLU A 97 -4.16 21.65 -61.19
C GLU A 97 -3.11 21.50 -60.07
N ASN A 98 -2.32 22.54 -59.82
CA ASN A 98 -1.35 22.57 -58.72
C ASN A 98 -2.03 22.64 -57.35
N ASP A 99 -3.13 23.40 -57.21
CA ASP A 99 -3.89 23.50 -55.96
C ASP A 99 -4.54 22.15 -55.60
N ILE A 100 -5.11 21.47 -56.59
CA ILE A 100 -5.69 20.13 -56.43
C ILE A 100 -4.61 19.15 -55.94
N LYS A 101 -3.43 19.17 -56.56
CA LYS A 101 -2.30 18.30 -56.19
C LYS A 101 -1.80 18.59 -54.77
N GLN A 102 -1.73 19.84 -54.35
CA GLN A 102 -1.32 20.21 -52.99
C GLN A 102 -2.32 19.74 -51.93
N VAL A 103 -3.62 19.95 -52.16
CA VAL A 103 -4.67 19.51 -51.23
C VAL A 103 -4.72 17.98 -51.13
N TYR A 104 -4.58 17.27 -52.25
CA TYR A 104 -4.47 15.81 -52.27
C TYR A 104 -3.27 15.32 -51.45
N THR A 105 -2.08 15.89 -51.70
CA THR A 105 -0.85 15.50 -51.00
C THR A 105 -0.94 15.77 -49.50
N ASN A 106 -1.52 16.90 -49.09
CA ASN A 106 -1.73 17.24 -47.69
C ASN A 106 -2.68 16.26 -46.98
N ALA A 107 -3.82 15.94 -47.60
CA ALA A 107 -4.77 14.98 -47.06
C ALA A 107 -4.13 13.58 -46.92
N GLN A 108 -3.36 13.15 -47.92
CA GLN A 108 -2.66 11.85 -47.89
C GLN A 108 -1.60 11.80 -46.77
N ASN A 109 -0.83 12.87 -46.58
CA ASN A 109 0.17 12.96 -45.51
C ASN A 109 -0.48 12.89 -44.12
N LEU A 110 -1.54 13.67 -43.89
CA LEU A 110 -2.29 13.65 -42.62
C LEU A 110 -2.93 12.28 -42.35
N GLN A 111 -3.42 11.60 -43.38
CA GLN A 111 -3.96 10.25 -43.26
C GLN A 111 -2.88 9.24 -42.83
N MET A 112 -1.69 9.32 -43.43
CA MET A 112 -0.57 8.45 -43.08
C MET A 112 -0.05 8.74 -41.66
N GLU A 113 0.06 10.01 -41.29
CA GLU A 113 0.43 10.43 -39.94
C GLU A 113 -0.57 9.92 -38.89
N LEU A 114 -1.88 10.08 -39.15
CA LEU A 114 -2.93 9.58 -38.26
C LEU A 114 -2.86 8.06 -38.09
N ALA A 115 -2.61 7.30 -39.17
CA ALA A 115 -2.47 5.85 -39.10
C ALA A 115 -1.27 5.45 -38.22
N ASN A 116 -0.13 6.11 -38.38
CA ASN A 116 1.06 5.86 -37.56
C ASN A 116 0.82 6.19 -36.08
N LEU A 117 0.18 7.33 -35.78
CA LEU A 117 -0.14 7.72 -34.41
C LEU A 117 -1.11 6.74 -33.75
N ARG A 118 -2.15 6.29 -34.45
CA ARG A 118 -3.08 5.24 -33.94
C ARG A 118 -2.37 3.92 -33.66
N GLN A 119 -1.45 3.52 -34.54
CA GLN A 119 -0.65 2.30 -34.31
C GLN A 119 0.25 2.46 -33.08
N LYS A 120 0.88 3.63 -32.90
CA LYS A 120 1.67 3.94 -31.70
C LYS A 120 0.79 3.91 -30.45
N GLU A 121 -0.40 4.48 -30.50
CA GLU A 121 -1.36 4.48 -29.39
C GLU A 121 -1.71 3.06 -28.92
N ILE A 122 -2.04 2.17 -29.87
CA ILE A 122 -2.35 0.77 -29.58
C ILE A 122 -1.15 0.08 -28.90
N PHE A 123 0.06 0.33 -29.40
CA PHE A 123 1.27 -0.26 -28.86
C PHE A 123 1.54 0.17 -27.41
N VAL A 124 1.52 1.49 -27.14
CA VAL A 124 1.80 2.02 -25.80
C VAL A 124 0.69 1.63 -24.81
N ARG A 125 -0.58 1.60 -25.24
CA ARG A 125 -1.69 1.06 -24.41
C ARG A 125 -1.46 -0.41 -24.05
N LYS A 126 -1.02 -1.26 -24.99
CA LYS A 126 -0.68 -2.66 -24.70
C LYS A 126 0.46 -2.79 -23.71
N GLN A 127 1.51 -1.98 -23.84
CA GLN A 127 2.63 -1.97 -22.89
C GLN A 127 2.15 -1.58 -21.49
N ARG A 128 1.32 -0.54 -21.36
CA ARG A 128 0.70 -0.16 -20.09
C ARG A 128 -0.06 -1.31 -19.47
N ASP A 129 -0.92 -1.97 -20.24
CA ASP A 129 -1.78 -3.05 -19.76
C ASP A 129 -0.97 -4.29 -19.33
N GLU A 130 0.21 -4.50 -19.91
CA GLU A 130 1.15 -5.53 -19.46
C GLU A 130 1.79 -5.15 -18.12
N VAL A 131 2.32 -3.93 -17.98
CA VAL A 131 2.92 -3.44 -16.73
C VAL A 131 1.91 -3.48 -15.58
N LEU A 132 0.68 -3.03 -15.81
CA LEU A 132 -0.39 -3.09 -14.81
C LEU A 132 -0.74 -4.52 -14.39
N ARG A 133 -0.68 -5.48 -15.32
CA ARG A 133 -0.89 -6.90 -15.02
C ARG A 133 0.24 -7.47 -14.17
N GLN A 134 1.49 -7.17 -14.51
CA GLN A 134 2.65 -7.59 -13.73
C GLN A 134 2.62 -7.00 -12.31
N LEU A 135 2.29 -5.72 -12.19
CA LEU A 135 2.15 -5.03 -10.92
C LEU A 135 1.09 -5.67 -10.04
N LYS A 136 -0.07 -6.02 -10.61
CA LYS A 136 -1.12 -6.76 -9.89
C LYS A 136 -0.62 -8.12 -9.40
N GLN A 137 0.14 -8.85 -10.20
CA GLN A 137 0.71 -10.15 -9.80
C GLN A 137 1.70 -10.01 -8.66
N PHE A 138 2.65 -9.07 -8.74
CA PHE A 138 3.63 -8.86 -7.67
C PHE A 138 2.99 -8.40 -6.36
N ARG A 139 1.98 -7.52 -6.41
CA ARG A 139 1.20 -7.16 -5.21
C ARG A 139 0.51 -8.35 -4.57
N GLN A 140 -0.03 -9.27 -5.37
CA GLN A 140 -0.62 -10.51 -4.84
C GLN A 140 0.41 -11.43 -4.19
N ILE A 141 1.62 -11.52 -4.75
CA ILE A 141 2.72 -12.30 -4.17
C ILE A 141 3.16 -11.67 -2.84
N ALA A 142 3.34 -10.35 -2.80
CA ALA A 142 3.69 -9.62 -1.58
C ALA A 142 2.65 -9.83 -0.47
N HIS A 143 1.36 -9.71 -0.78
CA HIS A 143 0.29 -9.97 0.20
C HIS A 143 0.30 -11.41 0.72
N LYS A 144 0.52 -12.39 -0.16
CA LYS A 144 0.63 -13.81 0.25
C LYS A 144 1.85 -14.03 1.15
N ALA A 145 2.97 -13.40 0.84
CA ALA A 145 4.18 -13.46 1.65
C ALA A 145 3.93 -12.84 3.05
N ASP A 146 3.30 -11.68 3.13
CA ASP A 146 2.93 -11.05 4.41
C ASP A 146 2.01 -11.95 5.26
N THR A 147 0.99 -12.55 4.63
CA THR A 147 0.09 -13.48 5.31
C THR A 147 0.85 -14.69 5.85
N PHE A 148 1.78 -15.24 5.07
CA PHE A 148 2.65 -16.33 5.49
C PHE A 148 3.56 -15.93 6.66
N LEU A 149 4.18 -14.75 6.58
CA LEU A 149 5.07 -14.23 7.63
C LEU A 149 4.34 -14.07 8.98
N ASN A 150 3.10 -13.55 8.96
CA ASN A 150 2.27 -13.43 10.15
C ASN A 150 1.88 -14.80 10.75
N ASN A 151 1.43 -15.73 9.90
CA ASN A 151 1.03 -17.07 10.34
C ASN A 151 2.23 -17.84 10.91
N THR A 152 3.39 -17.75 10.25
CA THR A 152 4.61 -18.42 10.69
C THR A 152 5.18 -17.78 11.96
N GLY A 153 5.07 -16.46 12.11
CA GLY A 153 5.41 -15.76 13.35
C GLY A 153 4.58 -16.24 14.54
N THR A 154 3.27 -16.40 14.35
CA THR A 154 2.35 -16.93 15.37
C THR A 154 2.67 -18.38 15.71
N ALA A 155 2.92 -19.23 14.71
CA ALA A 155 3.30 -20.63 14.91
C ALA A 155 4.64 -20.77 15.65
N LEU A 156 5.65 -19.98 15.27
CA LEU A 156 6.95 -19.93 15.96
C LEU A 156 6.78 -19.50 17.42
N HIS A 157 5.92 -18.52 17.69
CA HIS A 157 5.63 -18.07 19.06
C HIS A 157 5.03 -19.18 19.92
N ILE A 158 4.05 -19.93 19.39
CA ILE A 158 3.42 -21.06 20.08
C ILE A 158 4.42 -22.19 20.32
N LEU A 159 5.23 -22.54 19.31
CA LEU A 159 6.23 -23.60 19.42
C LEU A 159 7.33 -23.24 20.42
N GLN A 160 7.83 -22.00 20.40
CA GLN A 160 8.78 -21.51 21.40
C GLN A 160 8.17 -21.48 22.80
N GLY A 161 6.92 -21.05 22.93
CA GLY A 161 6.19 -21.05 24.21
C GLY A 161 5.96 -22.45 24.79
N ASN A 162 5.81 -23.47 23.93
CA ASN A 162 5.57 -24.86 24.35
C ASN A 162 6.87 -25.65 24.61
N VAL A 163 7.95 -25.42 23.86
CA VAL A 163 9.29 -25.97 24.19
C VAL A 163 9.74 -25.51 25.57
N GLN A 164 9.37 -24.29 25.96
CA GLN A 164 9.69 -23.72 27.27
C GLN A 164 8.94 -24.38 28.43
N LYS A 165 7.81 -25.05 28.20
CA LYS A 165 7.07 -25.80 29.23
C LYS A 165 7.71 -27.16 29.55
N ILE A 166 8.58 -27.68 28.67
CA ILE A 166 9.29 -28.96 28.87
C ILE A 166 10.63 -28.75 29.61
N SER A 167 11.16 -27.52 29.64
CA SER A 167 12.41 -27.18 30.33
C SER A 167 12.17 -26.40 31.63
N GLU A 168 11.53 -27.03 32.61
CA GLU A 168 11.36 -26.50 33.96
C GLU A 168 12.68 -26.59 34.75
N SER A 169 13.64 -25.67 34.55
CA SER A 169 14.77 -25.51 35.50
C SER A 169 15.59 -24.19 35.40
N VAL A 170 15.13 -23.07 34.82
CA VAL A 170 15.88 -21.79 34.97
C VAL A 170 14.92 -20.59 35.08
N GLY A 171 14.34 -20.41 36.27
CA GLY A 171 13.38 -19.35 36.57
C GLY A 171 14.04 -18.04 37.01
N GLN A 172 13.70 -16.95 36.33
CA GLN A 172 13.85 -15.52 36.66
C GLN A 172 14.82 -14.69 35.79
N ALA A 173 16.11 -14.99 35.73
CA ALA A 173 17.06 -14.21 34.91
C ALA A 173 16.75 -14.35 33.41
N PHE A 174 16.41 -15.57 32.99
CA PHE A 174 16.06 -15.89 31.60
C PHE A 174 14.70 -15.30 31.18
N ARG A 175 13.73 -15.24 32.10
CA ARG A 175 12.43 -14.56 31.85
C ARG A 175 12.61 -13.07 31.57
N LYS A 176 13.49 -12.37 32.31
CA LYS A 176 13.80 -10.96 32.04
C LYS A 176 14.48 -10.76 30.70
N GLN A 177 15.42 -11.64 30.33
CA GLN A 177 16.10 -11.58 29.03
C GLN A 177 15.15 -11.88 27.86
N GLN A 178 14.23 -12.85 28.02
CA GLN A 178 13.19 -13.13 27.03
C GLN A 178 12.18 -12.00 26.91
N MET A 179 11.74 -11.42 28.02
CA MET A 179 10.87 -10.23 28.01
C MET A 179 11.57 -9.07 27.27
N GLY A 180 12.87 -8.88 27.50
CA GLY A 180 13.68 -7.89 26.78
C GLY A 180 13.76 -8.19 25.28
N MET A 181 14.02 -9.43 24.89
CA MET A 181 14.05 -9.84 23.48
C MET A 181 12.68 -9.72 22.80
N TRP A 182 11.60 -10.08 23.50
CA TRP A 182 10.23 -9.92 23.02
C TRP A 182 9.85 -8.45 22.85
N ILE A 183 10.23 -7.59 23.80
CA ILE A 183 10.05 -6.14 23.68
C ILE A 183 10.82 -5.61 22.47
N ILE A 184 12.08 -6.00 22.28
CA ILE A 184 12.90 -5.55 21.15
C ILE A 184 12.31 -6.02 19.81
N GLN A 185 11.91 -7.29 19.71
CA GLN A 185 11.33 -7.84 18.48
C GLN A 185 9.95 -7.25 18.18
N SER A 186 9.12 -7.07 19.20
CA SER A 186 7.81 -6.42 19.06
C SER A 186 7.98 -4.97 18.61
N GLN A 187 8.91 -4.23 19.23
CA GLN A 187 9.25 -2.86 18.86
C GLN A 187 9.78 -2.77 17.42
N GLU A 188 10.62 -3.71 16.99
CA GLU A 188 11.16 -3.76 15.63
C GLU A 188 10.06 -4.10 14.59
N SER A 189 9.16 -5.03 14.91
CA SER A 189 8.02 -5.37 14.04
C SER A 189 7.07 -4.20 13.88
N GLU A 190 6.82 -3.48 14.97
CA GLU A 190 6.00 -2.28 15.00
C GLU A 190 6.68 -1.18 14.17
N ARG A 191 7.99 -0.96 14.36
CA ARG A 191 8.79 0.01 13.59
C ARG A 191 8.72 -0.23 12.08
N ARG A 192 8.72 -1.50 11.65
CA ARG A 192 8.57 -1.88 10.23
C ARG A 192 7.15 -1.70 9.71
N ARG A 193 6.13 -1.90 10.54
CA ARG A 193 4.74 -1.57 10.19
C ARG A 193 4.58 -0.07 9.95
N ILE A 194 5.05 0.73 10.91
CA ILE A 194 5.05 2.19 10.85
C ILE A 194 5.75 2.72 9.60
N ALA A 195 6.93 2.18 9.29
CA ALA A 195 7.68 2.58 8.11
C ALA A 195 6.90 2.33 6.81
N ARG A 196 6.16 1.22 6.73
CA ARG A 196 5.28 0.92 5.59
C ARG A 196 4.09 1.86 5.53
N ASP A 197 3.36 2.05 6.63
CA ASP A 197 2.19 2.94 6.65
C ASP A 197 2.56 4.38 6.29
N LEU A 198 3.73 4.85 6.73
CA LEU A 198 4.26 6.18 6.39
C LEU A 198 4.68 6.28 4.91
N HIS A 199 5.23 5.20 4.35
CA HIS A 199 5.68 5.16 2.97
C HIS A 199 4.50 5.08 1.99
N ASP A 200 3.55 4.17 2.22
CA ASP A 200 2.49 3.85 1.26
C ASP A 200 1.37 4.91 1.23
N GLY A 201 1.12 5.62 2.32
CA GLY A 201 0.13 6.71 2.35
C GLY A 201 0.80 8.09 2.21
N PRO A 202 1.38 8.63 3.30
CA PRO A 202 1.87 10.00 3.32
C PRO A 202 2.97 10.33 2.31
N ALA A 203 3.97 9.46 2.14
CA ALA A 203 5.07 9.74 1.23
C ALA A 203 4.62 9.74 -0.25
N GLN A 204 3.75 8.80 -0.64
CA GLN A 204 3.13 8.77 -1.98
C GLN A 204 2.22 9.98 -2.23
N GLY A 205 1.42 10.38 -1.24
CA GLY A 205 0.57 11.57 -1.32
C GLY A 205 1.39 12.86 -1.53
N ILE A 206 2.47 13.03 -0.77
CA ILE A 206 3.39 14.18 -0.91
C ILE A 206 4.08 14.16 -2.28
N ALA A 207 4.56 13.01 -2.75
CA ALA A 207 5.19 12.88 -4.07
C ALA A 207 4.21 13.25 -5.19
N SER A 208 2.96 12.78 -5.12
CA SER A 208 1.90 13.12 -6.07
C SER A 208 1.59 14.61 -6.10
N MET A 209 1.57 15.27 -4.93
CA MET A 209 1.40 16.72 -4.84
C MET A 209 2.55 17.48 -5.49
N LEU A 210 3.81 17.07 -5.25
CA LEU A 210 4.99 17.71 -5.85
C LEU A 210 4.95 17.63 -7.39
N ILE A 211 4.62 16.46 -7.94
CA ILE A 211 4.48 16.27 -9.40
C ILE A 211 3.38 17.18 -9.97
N ARG A 212 2.24 17.30 -9.28
CA ARG A 212 1.14 18.17 -9.72
C ARG A 212 1.48 19.66 -9.60
N LEU A 213 2.25 20.05 -8.60
CA LEU A 213 2.77 21.43 -8.48
C LEU A 213 3.69 21.78 -9.66
N ASP A 214 4.56 20.87 -10.10
CA ASP A 214 5.39 21.06 -11.29
C ASP A 214 4.54 21.21 -12.58
N LEU A 215 3.46 20.43 -12.68
CA LEU A 215 2.49 20.55 -13.79
C LEU A 215 1.79 21.91 -13.80
N ILE A 216 1.43 22.46 -12.63
CA ILE A 216 0.86 23.82 -12.54
C ILE A 216 1.84 24.87 -13.07
N GLY A 217 3.13 24.74 -12.76
CA GLY A 217 4.18 25.62 -13.30
C GLY A 217 4.23 25.62 -14.83
N GLN A 218 3.86 24.51 -15.48
CA GLN A 218 3.72 24.42 -16.94
C GLN A 218 2.38 24.96 -17.45
N LEU A 219 1.28 24.75 -16.72
CA LEU A 219 -0.06 25.22 -17.09
C LEU A 219 -0.21 26.74 -17.05
N ILE A 220 0.49 27.43 -16.13
CA ILE A 220 0.53 28.89 -16.06
C ILE A 220 1.05 29.50 -17.37
N ARG A 221 1.94 28.80 -18.11
CA ARG A 221 2.48 29.26 -19.39
C ARG A 221 1.50 29.08 -20.57
N ASN A 222 0.44 28.28 -20.41
CA ASN A 222 -0.50 27.89 -21.47
C ASN A 222 -1.96 28.26 -21.12
N ASN A 223 -2.26 29.55 -20.92
CA ASN A 223 -3.61 30.13 -20.71
C ASN A 223 -4.34 29.83 -19.39
N GLY A 224 -3.76 29.13 -18.40
CA GLY A 224 -4.12 29.27 -16.98
C GLY A 224 -5.50 28.77 -16.50
N GLU A 225 -6.46 28.46 -17.38
CA GLU A 225 -7.84 28.08 -16.99
C GLU A 225 -7.91 26.84 -16.10
N ARG A 226 -6.91 25.96 -16.17
CA ARG A 226 -6.82 24.72 -15.36
C ARG A 226 -6.02 24.87 -14.07
N VAL A 227 -5.41 26.03 -13.80
CA VAL A 227 -4.54 26.22 -12.63
C VAL A 227 -5.35 26.17 -11.34
N LEU A 228 -6.47 26.89 -11.27
CA LEU A 228 -7.35 26.93 -10.08
C LEU A 228 -7.91 25.55 -9.70
N PRO A 229 -8.48 24.75 -10.64
CA PRO A 229 -8.93 23.39 -10.34
C PRO A 229 -7.80 22.45 -9.85
N GLU A 230 -6.62 22.51 -10.46
CA GLU A 230 -5.49 21.67 -10.02
C GLU A 230 -4.95 22.12 -8.65
N MET A 231 -4.93 23.42 -8.36
CA MET A 231 -4.54 23.92 -7.03
C MET A 231 -5.48 23.43 -5.93
N GLU A 232 -6.79 23.47 -6.15
CA GLU A 232 -7.75 22.94 -5.16
C GLU A 232 -7.65 21.41 -5.04
N SER A 233 -7.37 20.69 -6.14
CA SER A 233 -7.12 19.24 -6.07
C SER A 233 -5.88 18.90 -5.24
N ILE A 234 -4.78 19.67 -5.38
CA ILE A 234 -3.56 19.49 -4.56
C ILE A 234 -3.83 19.79 -3.09
N LYS A 235 -4.61 20.84 -2.81
CA LYS A 235 -4.98 21.20 -1.43
C LYS A 235 -5.79 20.11 -0.76
N GLU A 236 -6.69 19.45 -1.49
CA GLU A 236 -7.46 18.33 -0.98
C GLU A 236 -6.59 17.10 -0.72
N MET A 237 -5.68 16.75 -1.65
CA MET A 237 -4.66 15.71 -1.40
C MET A 237 -3.80 16.03 -0.18
N GLY A 238 -3.49 17.31 0.04
CA GLY A 238 -2.80 17.81 1.23
C GLY A 238 -3.55 17.53 2.53
N ARG A 239 -4.87 17.73 2.52
CA ARG A 239 -5.75 17.42 3.66
C ARG A 239 -5.84 15.93 3.93
N GLU A 240 -6.02 15.13 2.89
CA GLU A 240 -6.04 13.66 2.99
C GLU A 240 -4.72 13.13 3.55
N THR A 241 -3.59 13.58 3.00
CA THR A 241 -2.26 13.18 3.46
C THR A 241 -1.99 13.61 4.90
N LEU A 242 -2.41 14.82 5.29
CA LEU A 242 -2.29 15.27 6.68
C LEU A 242 -3.14 14.42 7.63
N THR A 243 -4.30 13.95 7.17
CA THR A 243 -5.19 13.06 7.93
C THR A 243 -4.56 11.68 8.10
N ASP A 244 -3.94 11.13 7.06
CA ASP A 244 -3.20 9.87 7.13
C ASP A 244 -1.99 9.95 8.06
N ILE A 245 -1.23 11.05 8.00
CA ILE A 245 -0.12 11.28 8.94
C ILE A 245 -0.66 11.36 10.38
N ARG A 246 -1.77 12.07 10.62
CA ARG A 246 -2.38 12.13 11.96
C ARG A 246 -2.82 10.76 12.44
N ARG A 247 -3.48 9.97 11.60
CA ARG A 247 -3.87 8.58 11.92
C ARG A 247 -2.66 7.75 12.32
N ILE A 248 -1.61 7.76 11.50
CA ILE A 248 -0.37 7.02 11.78
C ILE A 248 0.23 7.50 13.09
N MET A 249 0.29 8.81 13.34
CA MET A 249 0.74 9.37 14.62
C MET A 249 -0.11 8.92 15.81
N PHE A 250 -1.42 8.72 15.65
CA PHE A 250 -2.30 8.18 16.70
C PHE A 250 -2.06 6.70 16.95
N GLU A 251 -1.94 5.89 15.89
CA GLU A 251 -1.63 4.45 16.00
C GLU A 251 -0.25 4.20 16.64
N LEU A 252 0.66 5.14 16.41
CA LEU A 252 2.03 5.23 16.91
C LEU A 252 2.19 5.72 18.35
N LYS A 253 1.15 6.25 18.98
CA LYS A 253 1.25 6.93 20.28
C LYS A 253 0.90 5.98 21.43
N PRO A 254 1.88 5.34 22.08
CA PRO A 254 1.74 4.91 23.47
C PRO A 254 1.98 6.06 24.46
N THR A 255 2.40 7.25 23.99
CA THR A 255 2.94 8.34 24.83
C THR A 255 1.94 9.44 25.24
N LEU A 256 0.80 9.64 24.55
CA LEU A 256 -0.13 10.74 24.91
C LEU A 256 -0.97 10.46 26.16
N VAL A 257 -1.12 9.19 26.50
CA VAL A 257 -1.70 8.78 27.78
C VAL A 257 -0.94 9.44 28.95
N ASN A 258 0.39 9.60 28.84
CA ASN A 258 1.22 10.18 29.90
C ASN A 258 0.89 11.65 30.25
N ASP A 259 0.53 12.48 29.25
CA ASP A 259 0.43 13.94 29.45
C ASP A 259 -1.01 14.45 29.55
N SER A 260 -1.97 13.77 28.91
CA SER A 260 -3.36 14.26 28.78
C SER A 260 -4.40 13.40 29.51
N GLY A 261 -4.03 12.19 29.95
CA GLY A 261 -4.94 11.20 30.52
C GLY A 261 -5.70 10.37 29.47
N LEU A 262 -6.15 9.18 29.87
CA LEU A 262 -6.85 8.22 29.02
C LEU A 262 -8.14 8.81 28.41
N ILE A 263 -8.91 9.55 29.21
CA ILE A 263 -10.21 10.10 28.80
C ILE A 263 -10.05 11.12 27.67
N ARG A 264 -9.07 12.02 27.79
CA ARG A 264 -8.78 13.01 26.76
C ARG A 264 -8.32 12.34 25.47
N THR A 265 -7.46 11.34 25.59
CA THR A 265 -6.93 10.57 24.46
C THR A 265 -8.03 9.83 23.69
N LEU A 266 -9.00 9.25 24.40
CA LEU A 266 -10.18 8.62 23.79
C LEU A 266 -11.10 9.62 23.08
N LYS A 267 -11.35 10.79 23.68
CA LYS A 267 -12.14 11.86 23.03
C LYS A 267 -11.52 12.31 21.72
N ASP A 268 -10.22 12.59 21.72
CA ASP A 268 -9.53 13.05 20.52
C ASP A 268 -9.54 11.92 19.45
N TYR A 269 -9.41 10.66 19.84
CA TYR A 269 -9.53 9.51 18.94
C TYR A 269 -10.93 9.37 18.31
N PHE A 270 -12.01 9.50 19.09
CA PHE A 270 -13.37 9.39 18.55
C PHE A 270 -13.70 10.52 17.58
N ASN A 271 -13.35 11.78 17.90
CA ASN A 271 -13.58 12.90 17.00
C ASN A 271 -12.92 12.70 15.62
N ASP A 272 -11.70 12.17 15.60
CA ASP A 272 -10.97 11.87 14.35
C ASP A 272 -11.60 10.68 13.61
N TYR A 273 -12.13 9.69 14.33
CA TYR A 273 -12.82 8.53 13.75
C TYR A 273 -14.17 8.93 13.11
N GLU A 274 -14.96 9.76 13.79
CA GLU A 274 -16.22 10.32 13.28
C GLU A 274 -15.99 11.11 11.98
N ALA A 275 -14.97 11.97 11.97
CA ALA A 275 -14.61 12.79 10.81
C ALA A 275 -14.22 11.94 9.58
N LYS A 276 -13.65 10.75 9.81
CA LYS A 276 -13.18 9.86 8.74
C LYS A 276 -14.26 8.94 8.18
N TYR A 277 -15.07 8.35 9.04
CA TYR A 277 -16.04 7.32 8.64
C TYR A 277 -17.49 7.83 8.58
N ASN A 278 -17.72 9.11 8.87
CA ASN A 278 -19.04 9.75 8.90
C ASN A 278 -20.02 8.95 9.79
N PHE A 279 -19.51 8.54 10.95
CA PHE A 279 -20.20 7.77 11.98
C PHE A 279 -20.36 8.67 13.22
N ASP A 280 -21.40 8.43 14.04
CA ASP A 280 -21.70 9.24 15.22
C ASP A 280 -21.39 8.40 16.48
N ILE A 281 -20.49 8.88 17.35
CA ILE A 281 -19.99 8.19 18.53
C ILE A 281 -20.40 8.97 19.79
N ASP A 282 -21.39 8.44 20.52
CA ASP A 282 -21.77 9.01 21.82
C ASP A 282 -20.83 8.49 22.93
N PHE A 283 -19.89 9.34 23.36
CA PHE A 283 -18.92 9.03 24.41
C PHE A 283 -19.31 9.61 25.77
N VAL A 284 -19.88 8.76 26.63
CA VAL A 284 -20.32 9.11 27.99
C VAL A 284 -19.36 8.58 29.05
N ILE A 285 -18.98 9.44 29.99
CA ILE A 285 -18.07 9.10 31.10
C ILE A 285 -18.87 9.00 32.39
N PHE A 286 -18.77 7.87 33.08
CA PHE A 286 -19.32 7.69 34.42
C PHE A 286 -18.21 7.73 35.46
N GLY A 287 -18.42 8.52 36.52
CA GLY A 287 -17.47 8.66 37.63
C GLY A 287 -16.40 9.72 37.42
N THR A 288 -15.36 9.69 38.26
CA THR A 288 -14.26 10.66 38.25
C THR A 288 -13.00 10.06 37.64
N GLU A 289 -12.30 10.84 36.82
CA GLU A 289 -11.01 10.44 36.24
C GLU A 289 -10.01 10.04 37.33
N LYS A 290 -9.40 8.87 37.17
CA LYS A 290 -8.30 8.38 37.98
C LYS A 290 -7.12 8.07 37.07
N LYS A 291 -5.91 8.41 37.51
CA LYS A 291 -4.69 7.93 36.88
C LYS A 291 -4.48 6.46 37.24
N TYR A 292 -4.35 5.62 36.23
CA TYR A 292 -3.96 4.22 36.36
C TYR A 292 -2.47 4.05 36.03
N ASP A 293 -1.95 2.84 36.24
CA ASP A 293 -0.63 2.52 35.71
C ASP A 293 -0.63 2.63 34.18
N LEU A 294 0.45 3.18 33.61
CA LEU A 294 0.58 3.45 32.18
C LEU A 294 0.30 2.21 31.33
N THR A 295 0.74 1.04 31.79
CA THR A 295 0.49 -0.25 31.13
C THR A 295 -0.99 -0.52 30.97
N LEU A 296 -1.78 -0.21 32.01
CA LEU A 296 -3.22 -0.45 32.03
C LEU A 296 -3.97 0.56 31.17
N GLU A 297 -3.58 1.83 31.20
CA GLU A 297 -4.21 2.87 30.36
C GLU A 297 -3.96 2.60 28.86
N ILE A 298 -2.75 2.15 28.49
CA ILE A 298 -2.45 1.74 27.12
C ILE A 298 -3.28 0.51 26.72
N ALA A 299 -3.40 -0.49 27.61
CA ALA A 299 -4.19 -1.69 27.32
C ALA A 299 -5.68 -1.37 27.12
N LEU A 300 -6.24 -0.50 27.96
CA LEU A 300 -7.63 -0.03 27.84
C LEU A 300 -7.86 0.75 26.54
N PHE A 301 -6.93 1.65 26.20
CA PHE A 301 -7.00 2.39 24.94
C PHE A 301 -6.99 1.46 23.72
N ARG A 302 -6.07 0.47 23.70
CA ARG A 302 -5.99 -0.52 22.62
C ARG A 302 -7.24 -1.38 22.51
N LEU A 303 -7.84 -1.75 23.64
CA LEU A 303 -9.08 -2.53 23.65
C LEU A 303 -10.24 -1.76 23.02
N VAL A 304 -10.38 -0.48 23.35
CA VAL A 304 -11.40 0.39 22.73
C VAL A 304 -11.14 0.59 21.24
N GLN A 305 -9.88 0.77 20.85
CA GLN A 305 -9.49 0.87 19.44
C GLN A 305 -9.87 -0.38 18.65
N GLU A 306 -9.58 -1.57 19.17
CA GLU A 306 -9.91 -2.84 18.52
C GLU A 306 -11.44 -3.07 18.46
N ALA A 307 -12.19 -2.60 19.44
CA ALA A 307 -13.65 -2.71 19.44
C ALA A 307 -14.34 -1.85 18.37
N LEU A 308 -13.69 -0.79 17.91
CA LEU A 308 -14.17 0.11 16.86
C LEU A 308 -13.71 -0.26 15.45
N THR A 309 -12.80 -1.24 15.33
CA THR A 309 -12.21 -1.67 14.05
C THR A 309 -12.81 -3.01 13.61
#